data_AF-A0A1Q8Q3Q0-F1
#
_entry.id   AF-A0A1Q8Q3Q0-F1
#
_cell.length_a   1.000
_cell.length_b   1.000
_cell.length_c   1.000
_cell.angle_alpha   90.00
_cell.angle_beta   90.00
_cell.angle_gamma   90.00
#
_symmetry.space_group_name_H-M   'P 1'
#
loop_
_entity.id
_entity.type
_entity.pdbx_description
1 polymer ?
#
loop_
_entity_poly.entity_id
_entity_poly.type
_entity_poly.pdbx_seq_one_letter_code
_entity_poly.pdbx_strand_id
1 'polypeptide(L)'
;MNEDGTELYKELYYKEMERKEQINARVQIPLGLIVVLISGIFYCANSMHQVPESGRIAFLFFLSVSLISLFVAIFFINKCIFRNKFGYFPLPSEIKTYQDSLYEHYQKIKEKCDVDAETYVNQKISKFLIESYIIGTDNNIRTNDSRTKFLQKSSLAVSASVIFLVISFCFFIPDLLAGKEPTQKIEIINDKIQIEDTQLK
;
A
#
# COMPACT_ATOMS: atom_id res chain seq x y z
N MET A 1 -25.10 1.66 35.38
CA MET A 1 -24.40 0.82 34.39
C MET A 1 -22.99 1.36 34.30
N ASN A 2 -21.98 0.55 34.63
CA ASN A 2 -20.65 1.05 35.02
C ASN A 2 -19.93 1.71 33.84
N GLU A 3 -19.33 2.87 34.08
CA GLU A 3 -18.50 3.63 33.13
C GLU A 3 -17.44 2.75 32.43
N ASP A 4 -16.98 1.73 33.13
CA ASP A 4 -15.99 0.72 32.72
C ASP A 4 -16.32 0.02 31.39
N GLY A 5 -17.60 -0.29 31.14
CA GLY A 5 -18.00 -0.95 29.89
C GLY A 5 -17.93 -0.03 28.67
N THR A 6 -18.25 1.25 28.84
CA THR A 6 -18.20 2.23 27.73
C THR A 6 -16.77 2.55 27.36
N GLU A 7 -15.90 2.73 28.37
CA GLU A 7 -14.50 3.03 28.16
C GLU A 7 -13.78 1.87 27.44
N LEU A 8 -14.09 0.62 27.78
CA LEU A 8 -13.56 -0.56 27.09
C LEU A 8 -13.87 -0.54 25.57
N TYR A 9 -15.13 -0.35 25.19
CA TYR A 9 -15.51 -0.36 23.77
C TYR A 9 -14.96 0.83 22.99
N LYS A 10 -14.88 1.99 23.65
CA LYS A 10 -14.23 3.18 23.10
C LYS A 10 -12.74 2.96 22.87
N GLU A 11 -12.04 2.35 23.83
CA GLU A 11 -10.62 2.01 23.69
C GLU A 11 -10.38 1.02 22.55
N LEU A 12 -11.20 -0.04 22.44
CA LEU A 12 -11.13 -1.00 21.34
C LEU A 12 -11.35 -0.32 19.98
N TYR A 13 -12.34 0.55 19.88
CA TYR A 13 -12.61 1.32 18.67
C TYR A 13 -11.40 2.17 18.25
N TYR A 14 -10.79 2.90 19.19
CA TYR A 14 -9.64 3.72 18.89
C TYR A 14 -8.40 2.90 18.54
N LYS A 15 -8.16 1.76 19.21
CA LYS A 15 -7.09 0.83 18.83
C LYS A 15 -7.23 0.34 17.40
N GLU A 16 -8.44 0.07 16.93
CA GLU A 16 -8.68 -0.34 15.55
C GLU A 16 -8.48 0.80 14.54
N MET A 17 -8.79 2.03 14.93
CA MET A 17 -8.46 3.21 14.12
C MET A 17 -6.94 3.43 14.04
N GLU A 18 -6.22 3.23 15.14
CA GLU A 18 -4.76 3.27 15.12
C GLU A 18 -4.17 2.16 14.23
N ARG A 19 -4.71 0.94 14.32
CA ARG A 19 -4.30 -0.20 13.48
C ARG A 19 -4.47 0.11 11.99
N LYS A 20 -5.52 0.83 11.60
CA LYS A 20 -5.71 1.30 10.22
C LYS A 20 -4.55 2.19 9.77
N GLU A 21 -4.11 3.13 10.60
CA GLU A 21 -3.00 4.02 10.26
C GLU A 21 -1.65 3.29 10.24
N GLN A 22 -1.43 2.35 11.16
CA GLN A 22 -0.25 1.48 11.12
C GLN A 22 -0.21 0.63 9.83
N ILE A 23 -1.36 0.11 9.37
CA ILE A 23 -1.44 -0.60 8.09
C ILE A 23 -1.13 0.36 6.92
N ASN A 24 -1.66 1.59 6.94
CA ASN A 24 -1.36 2.60 5.91
C ASN A 24 0.14 2.90 5.83
N ALA A 25 0.80 3.07 6.98
CA ALA A 25 2.24 3.29 7.04
C ALA A 25 3.01 2.09 6.47
N ARG A 26 2.62 0.86 6.82
CA ARG A 26 3.28 -0.36 6.31
C ARG A 26 3.10 -0.59 4.81
N VAL A 27 2.04 -0.07 4.20
CA VAL A 27 1.82 -0.14 2.73
C VAL A 27 2.86 0.66 1.95
N GLN A 28 3.47 1.70 2.54
CA GLN A 28 4.44 2.56 1.86
C GLN A 28 5.71 1.79 1.45
N ILE A 29 6.18 0.86 2.29
CA ILE A 29 7.38 0.07 2.04
C ILE A 29 7.27 -0.77 0.74
N PRO A 30 6.27 -1.66 0.58
CA PRO A 30 6.12 -2.42 -0.66
C PRO A 30 5.81 -1.53 -1.87
N LEU A 31 5.12 -0.39 -1.71
CA LEU A 31 4.94 0.57 -2.81
C LEU A 31 6.27 1.14 -3.30
N GLY A 32 7.16 1.55 -2.38
CA GLY A 32 8.49 2.03 -2.74
C GLY A 32 9.31 0.96 -3.46
N LEU A 33 9.28 -0.27 -2.97
CA LEU A 33 9.98 -1.40 -3.59
C LEU A 33 9.44 -1.73 -4.99
N ILE A 34 8.13 -1.60 -5.22
CA ILE A 34 7.53 -1.79 -6.56
C ILE A 34 8.16 -0.84 -7.58
N VAL A 35 8.36 0.44 -7.24
CA VAL A 35 8.97 1.43 -8.17
C VAL A 35 10.42 1.06 -8.50
N VAL A 36 11.19 0.64 -7.49
CA VAL A 36 12.57 0.17 -7.67
C VAL A 36 12.61 -1.09 -8.54
N LEU A 37 11.70 -2.05 -8.30
CA LEU A 37 11.60 -3.28 -9.07
C LEU A 37 11.23 -3.04 -10.53
N ILE A 38 10.29 -2.13 -10.82
CA ILE A 38 9.96 -1.74 -12.19
C ILE A 38 11.22 -1.24 -12.91
N SER A 39 11.98 -0.37 -12.25
CA SER A 39 13.21 0.20 -12.80
C SER A 39 14.27 -0.88 -13.03
N GLY A 40 14.47 -1.78 -12.06
CA GLY A 40 15.44 -2.87 -12.15
C GLY A 40 15.09 -3.90 -13.22
N ILE A 41 13.82 -4.27 -13.36
CA ILE A 41 13.34 -5.16 -14.42
C ILE A 41 13.55 -4.51 -15.79
N PHE A 42 13.20 -3.23 -15.95
CA PHE A 42 13.38 -2.51 -17.20
C PHE A 42 14.87 -2.40 -17.59
N TYR A 43 15.74 -2.15 -16.61
CA TYR A 43 17.19 -2.16 -16.81
C TYR A 43 17.68 -3.53 -17.31
N CYS A 44 17.28 -4.62 -16.65
CA CYS A 44 17.69 -5.97 -17.05
C CYS A 44 17.17 -6.30 -18.46
N ALA A 45 15.93 -5.94 -18.77
CA ALA A 45 15.34 -6.15 -20.09
C ALA A 45 16.12 -5.42 -21.20
N ASN A 46 16.50 -4.15 -20.99
CA ASN A 46 17.30 -3.39 -21.95
C ASN A 46 18.73 -3.90 -22.09
N SER A 47 19.28 -4.48 -21.02
CA SER A 47 20.63 -5.01 -21.00
C SER A 47 20.73 -6.46 -21.49
N MET A 48 19.62 -7.06 -21.96
CA MET A 48 19.58 -8.48 -22.37
C MET A 48 20.67 -8.88 -23.38
N HIS A 49 21.13 -7.95 -24.22
CA HIS A 49 22.21 -8.18 -25.19
C HIS A 49 23.56 -8.52 -24.53
N GLN A 50 23.78 -8.15 -23.27
CA GLN A 50 24.99 -8.46 -22.48
C GLN A 50 24.95 -9.87 -21.87
N VAL A 51 23.79 -10.54 -21.92
CA VAL A 51 23.65 -11.90 -21.36
C VAL A 51 24.23 -12.93 -22.36
N PRO A 52 25.13 -13.83 -21.94
CA PRO A 52 25.64 -14.90 -22.79
C PRO A 52 24.52 -15.77 -23.36
N GLU A 53 24.65 -16.20 -24.62
CA GLU A 53 23.65 -17.02 -25.31
C GLU A 53 23.23 -18.26 -24.50
N SER A 54 24.19 -18.94 -23.88
CA SER A 54 23.95 -20.14 -23.06
C SER A 54 23.07 -19.88 -21.83
N GLY A 55 23.06 -18.65 -21.30
CA GLY A 55 22.28 -18.25 -20.12
C GLY A 55 20.97 -17.53 -20.45
N ARG A 56 20.75 -17.13 -21.71
CA ARG A 56 19.65 -16.22 -22.08
C ARG A 56 18.26 -16.75 -21.77
N ILE A 57 18.02 -18.05 -22.00
CA ILE A 57 16.71 -18.67 -21.70
C ILE A 57 16.44 -18.64 -20.20
N ALA A 58 17.42 -19.01 -19.37
CA ALA A 58 17.28 -18.99 -17.91
C ALA A 58 17.11 -17.56 -17.38
N PHE A 59 17.87 -16.59 -17.92
CA PHE A 59 17.72 -15.18 -17.63
C PHE A 59 16.28 -14.69 -17.89
N LEU A 60 15.74 -14.98 -19.08
CA LEU A 60 14.38 -14.60 -19.46
C LEU A 60 13.33 -15.27 -18.58
N PHE A 61 13.54 -16.53 -18.21
CA PHE A 61 12.66 -17.24 -17.28
C PHE A 61 12.60 -16.52 -15.93
N PHE A 62 13.74 -16.26 -15.29
CA PHE A 62 13.77 -15.59 -13.99
C PHE A 62 13.25 -14.14 -14.04
N LEU A 63 13.59 -13.40 -15.11
CA LEU A 63 13.06 -12.05 -15.32
C LEU A 63 11.53 -12.06 -15.46
N SER A 64 10.99 -13.04 -16.20
CA SER A 64 9.54 -13.21 -16.38
C SER A 64 8.84 -13.56 -15.06
N VAL A 65 9.42 -14.47 -14.26
CA VAL A 65 8.88 -14.82 -12.94
C VAL A 65 8.93 -13.62 -11.99
N SER A 66 10.00 -12.81 -12.05
CA SER A 66 10.11 -11.57 -11.29
C SER A 66 9.00 -10.57 -11.67
N LEU A 67 8.74 -10.42 -12.97
CA LEU A 67 7.70 -9.55 -13.52
C LEU A 67 6.28 -10.02 -13.14
N ILE A 68 6.00 -11.31 -13.26
CA ILE A 68 4.70 -11.88 -12.82
C ILE A 68 4.50 -11.67 -11.32
N SER A 69 5.54 -11.93 -10.51
CA SER A 69 5.49 -11.72 -9.06
C SER A 69 5.22 -10.24 -8.72
N LEU A 70 5.82 -9.31 -9.48
CA LEU A 70 5.56 -7.88 -9.36
C LEU A 70 4.09 -7.53 -9.64
N PHE A 71 3.50 -8.07 -10.72
CA PHE A 71 2.08 -7.86 -11.00
C PHE A 71 1.17 -8.42 -9.90
N VAL A 72 1.50 -9.59 -9.35
CA VAL A 72 0.79 -10.18 -8.21
C VAL A 72 0.89 -9.25 -6.98
N ALA A 73 2.06 -8.68 -6.72
CA ALA A 73 2.26 -7.73 -5.63
C ALA A 73 1.40 -6.48 -5.80
N ILE A 74 1.37 -5.91 -7.01
CA ILE A 74 0.54 -4.75 -7.38
C ILE A 74 -0.95 -5.09 -7.22
N PHE A 75 -1.39 -6.28 -7.64
CA PHE A 75 -2.78 -6.69 -7.45
C PHE A 75 -3.18 -6.70 -5.97
N PHE A 76 -2.37 -7.33 -5.11
CA PHE A 76 -2.68 -7.41 -3.68
C PHE A 76 -2.58 -6.07 -2.97
N ILE A 77 -1.64 -5.19 -3.35
CA ILE A 77 -1.54 -3.85 -2.73
C ILE A 77 -2.76 -3.00 -3.09
N ASN A 78 -3.23 -3.07 -4.34
CA ASN A 78 -4.48 -2.43 -4.75
C ASN A 78 -5.67 -2.94 -3.92
N LYS A 79 -5.77 -4.25 -3.69
CA LYS A 79 -6.82 -4.81 -2.81
C LYS A 79 -6.70 -4.34 -1.36
N CYS A 80 -5.50 -4.11 -0.86
CA CYS A 80 -5.26 -3.57 0.48
C CYS A 80 -5.69 -2.09 0.60
N ILE A 81 -5.47 -1.29 -0.45
CA ILE A 81 -5.74 0.16 -0.45
C ILE A 81 -7.21 0.47 -0.75
N PHE A 82 -7.83 -0.16 -1.74
CA PHE A 82 -9.15 0.27 -2.23
C PHE A 82 -10.34 -0.41 -1.54
N ARG A 83 -10.12 -1.49 -0.80
CA ARG A 83 -11.20 -2.21 -0.10
C ARG A 83 -11.42 -1.66 1.32
N ASN A 84 -11.82 -0.39 1.41
CA ASN A 84 -11.97 0.34 2.68
C ASN A 84 -13.44 0.66 2.98
N LYS A 85 -14.10 -0.16 3.80
CA LYS A 85 -15.38 0.19 4.41
C LYS A 85 -15.21 0.22 5.92
N PHE A 86 -14.75 1.36 6.44
CA PHE A 86 -14.58 1.56 7.88
C PHE A 86 -15.88 2.03 8.52
N GLY A 87 -16.16 1.51 9.72
CA GLY A 87 -17.23 1.99 10.59
C GLY A 87 -16.75 3.22 11.34
N TYR A 88 -17.40 4.35 11.07
CA TYR A 88 -17.14 5.60 11.77
C TYR A 88 -18.16 5.80 12.88
N PHE A 89 -17.73 6.47 13.94
CA PHE A 89 -18.60 6.86 15.02
C PHE A 89 -19.65 7.87 14.50
N PRO A 90 -20.89 7.86 15.02
CA PRO A 90 -21.92 8.82 14.64
C PRO A 90 -21.43 10.25 14.81
N LEU A 91 -21.95 11.14 13.96
CA LEU A 91 -21.61 12.55 14.04
C LEU A 91 -22.13 13.15 15.36
N PRO A 92 -21.41 14.10 15.98
CA PRO A 92 -21.89 14.78 17.17
C PRO A 92 -23.29 15.40 17.01
N SER A 93 -23.61 15.90 15.81
CA SER A 93 -24.93 16.42 15.47
C SER A 93 -26.03 15.35 15.50
N GLU A 94 -25.73 14.12 15.07
CA GLU A 94 -26.67 13.00 15.10
C GLU A 94 -26.93 12.54 16.54
N ILE A 95 -25.86 12.46 17.35
CA ILE A 95 -25.95 12.16 18.78
C ILE A 95 -26.83 13.20 19.48
N LYS A 96 -26.58 14.50 19.21
CA LYS A 96 -27.33 15.60 19.80
C LYS A 96 -28.80 15.58 19.38
N THR A 97 -29.07 15.35 18.10
CA THR A 97 -30.44 15.25 17.56
C THR A 97 -31.19 14.08 18.21
N TYR A 98 -30.53 12.93 18.35
CA TYR A 98 -31.12 11.78 19.03
C TYR A 98 -31.39 12.08 20.51
N GLN A 99 -30.45 12.70 21.21
CA GLN A 99 -30.62 13.12 22.61
C GLN A 99 -31.81 14.08 22.78
N ASP A 100 -31.90 15.10 21.94
CA ASP A 100 -32.99 16.08 21.99
C ASP A 100 -34.36 15.43 21.71
N SER A 101 -34.41 14.49 20.76
CA SER A 101 -35.63 13.71 20.47
C SER A 101 -36.09 12.84 21.65
N LEU A 102 -35.14 12.26 22.41
CA LEU A 102 -35.44 11.48 23.60
C LEU A 102 -35.96 12.41 24.72
N TYR A 103 -35.35 13.57 24.91
CA TYR A 103 -35.84 14.56 25.88
C TYR A 103 -37.26 15.01 25.57
N GLU A 104 -37.56 15.36 24.31
CA GLU A 104 -38.89 15.77 23.89
C GLU A 104 -39.92 14.65 24.12
N HIS A 105 -39.57 13.41 23.78
CA HIS A 105 -40.43 12.24 23.97
C HIS A 105 -40.75 12.00 25.46
N TYR A 106 -39.74 12.00 26.33
CA TYR A 106 -39.92 11.71 27.75
C TYR A 106 -40.52 12.88 28.54
N GLN A 107 -40.30 14.14 28.13
CA GLN A 107 -41.00 15.29 28.71
C GLN A 107 -42.52 15.23 28.49
N LYS A 108 -42.97 14.81 27.29
CA LYS A 108 -44.40 14.63 26.98
C LYS A 108 -45.06 13.50 27.78
N ILE A 109 -44.28 12.53 28.26
CA ILE A 109 -44.78 11.36 29.00
C ILE A 109 -44.63 11.55 30.52
N LYS A 110 -43.89 12.56 30.98
CA LYS A 110 -43.61 12.86 32.39
C LYS A 110 -44.89 13.09 33.22
N GLU A 111 -45.99 13.52 32.61
CA GLU A 111 -47.30 13.62 33.28
C GLU A 111 -47.91 12.26 33.67
N LYS A 112 -47.40 11.14 33.13
CA LYS A 112 -47.95 9.78 33.33
C LYS A 112 -47.06 8.84 34.14
N CYS A 113 -45.79 9.18 34.38
CA CYS A 113 -44.83 8.32 35.07
C CYS A 113 -43.97 9.15 36.03
N ASP A 114 -43.88 8.71 37.28
CA ASP A 114 -43.14 9.34 38.39
C ASP A 114 -41.62 9.12 38.30
N VAL A 115 -41.08 9.17 37.08
CA VAL A 115 -39.70 8.76 36.81
C VAL A 115 -38.92 9.90 36.16
N ASP A 116 -37.69 10.10 36.62
CA ASP A 116 -36.82 11.16 36.12
C ASP A 116 -36.44 10.93 34.64
N ALA A 117 -36.95 11.82 33.78
CA ALA A 117 -36.73 11.78 32.34
C ALA A 117 -35.25 11.87 31.96
N GLU A 118 -34.46 12.64 32.72
CA GLU A 118 -33.03 12.81 32.49
C GLU A 118 -32.27 11.49 32.66
N THR A 119 -32.56 10.75 33.73
CA THR A 119 -31.99 9.41 33.96
C THR A 119 -32.27 8.45 32.78
N TYR A 120 -33.49 8.43 32.25
CA TYR A 120 -33.83 7.56 31.12
C TYR A 120 -33.15 7.96 29.81
N VAL A 121 -33.10 9.26 29.52
CA VAL A 121 -32.40 9.79 28.33
C VAL A 121 -30.92 9.41 28.40
N ASN A 122 -30.28 9.61 29.55
CA ASN A 122 -28.87 9.29 29.75
C ASN A 122 -28.61 7.78 29.57
N GLN A 123 -29.47 6.90 30.09
CA GLN A 123 -29.34 5.45 29.85
C GLN A 123 -29.46 5.07 28.38
N LYS A 124 -30.41 5.67 27.65
CA LYS A 124 -30.63 5.40 26.22
C LYS A 124 -29.47 5.90 25.37
N ILE A 125 -28.96 7.09 25.65
CA ILE A 125 -27.79 7.64 24.98
C ILE A 125 -26.56 6.77 25.25
N SER A 126 -26.28 6.42 26.51
CA SER A 126 -25.14 5.55 26.82
C SER A 126 -25.22 4.22 26.08
N LYS A 127 -26.41 3.61 26.01
CA LYS A 127 -26.61 2.37 25.23
C LYS A 127 -26.35 2.58 23.74
N PHE A 128 -26.87 3.65 23.15
CA PHE A 128 -26.65 4.00 21.74
C PHE A 128 -25.17 4.21 21.41
N LEU A 129 -24.42 4.90 22.29
CA LEU A 129 -22.99 5.13 22.10
C LEU A 129 -22.20 3.81 22.17
N ILE A 130 -22.50 2.95 23.15
CA ILE A 130 -21.87 1.63 23.25
C ILE A 130 -22.13 0.79 21.99
N GLU A 131 -23.38 0.72 21.53
CA GLU A 131 -23.74 -0.02 20.32
C GLU A 131 -23.00 0.54 19.08
N SER A 132 -22.87 1.86 19.00
CA SER A 132 -22.11 2.52 17.93
C SER A 132 -20.63 2.14 17.95
N TYR A 133 -19.99 2.09 19.13
CA TYR A 133 -18.62 1.62 19.27
C TYR A 133 -18.46 0.15 18.88
N ILE A 134 -19.39 -0.72 19.30
CA ILE A 134 -19.36 -2.15 18.97
C ILE A 134 -19.46 -2.36 17.46
N ILE A 135 -20.47 -1.78 16.82
CA ILE A 135 -20.70 -1.90 15.37
C ILE A 135 -19.49 -1.35 14.59
N GLY A 136 -18.98 -0.18 15.00
CA GLY A 136 -17.79 0.41 14.40
C GLY A 136 -16.57 -0.50 14.52
N THR A 137 -16.31 -1.00 15.72
CA THR A 137 -15.17 -1.89 16.02
C THR A 137 -15.24 -3.18 15.23
N ASP A 138 -16.38 -3.88 15.21
CA ASP A 138 -16.55 -5.14 14.47
C ASP A 138 -16.27 -4.97 12.98
N ASN A 139 -16.78 -3.90 12.37
CA ASN A 139 -16.53 -3.62 10.96
C ASN A 139 -15.06 -3.25 10.70
N ASN A 140 -14.44 -2.50 11.62
CA ASN A 140 -13.04 -2.10 11.52
C ASN A 140 -12.09 -3.29 11.68
N ILE A 141 -12.36 -4.22 12.61
CA ILE A 141 -11.59 -5.45 12.79
C ILE A 141 -11.59 -6.26 11.50
N ARG A 142 -12.77 -6.54 10.94
CA ARG A 142 -12.92 -7.32 9.70
C ARG A 142 -12.18 -6.68 8.53
N THR A 143 -12.27 -5.35 8.42
CA THR A 143 -11.60 -4.59 7.37
C THR A 143 -10.09 -4.63 7.54
N ASN A 144 -9.57 -4.31 8.73
CA ASN A 144 -8.14 -4.33 9.03
C ASN A 144 -7.51 -5.73 8.88
N ASP A 145 -8.21 -6.79 9.29
CA ASP A 145 -7.74 -8.17 9.10
C ASP A 145 -7.64 -8.53 7.62
N SER A 146 -8.64 -8.14 6.81
CA SER A 146 -8.61 -8.34 5.37
C SER A 146 -7.44 -7.58 4.72
N ARG A 147 -7.26 -6.31 5.08
CA ARG A 147 -6.16 -5.47 4.60
C ARG A 147 -4.80 -6.02 4.99
N THR A 148 -4.66 -6.51 6.21
CA THR A 148 -3.42 -7.14 6.72
C THR A 148 -3.08 -8.39 5.92
N LYS A 149 -4.05 -9.26 5.62
CA LYS A 149 -3.85 -10.45 4.77
C LYS A 149 -3.37 -10.07 3.37
N PHE A 150 -3.97 -9.04 2.76
CA PHE A 150 -3.53 -8.58 1.44
C PHE A 150 -2.14 -7.95 1.47
N LEU A 151 -1.82 -7.18 2.50
CA LEU A 151 -0.50 -6.60 2.70
C LEU A 151 0.57 -7.70 2.82
N GLN A 152 0.34 -8.74 3.63
CA GLN A 152 1.25 -9.87 3.76
C GLN A 152 1.48 -10.59 2.41
N LYS A 153 0.41 -10.85 1.65
CA LYS A 153 0.52 -11.45 0.31
C LYS A 153 1.30 -10.57 -0.67
N SER A 154 1.07 -9.25 -0.62
CA SER A 154 1.82 -8.29 -1.42
C SER A 154 3.30 -8.30 -1.05
N SER A 155 3.64 -8.24 0.24
CA SER A 155 5.03 -8.30 0.71
C SER A 155 5.74 -9.59 0.28
N LEU A 156 5.07 -10.75 0.36
CA LEU A 156 5.64 -12.02 -0.12
C LEU A 156 5.91 -11.98 -1.63
N ALA A 157 4.99 -11.43 -2.42
CA ALA A 157 5.16 -11.31 -3.86
C ALA A 157 6.27 -10.30 -4.25
N VAL A 158 6.41 -9.19 -3.50
CA VAL A 158 7.55 -8.26 -3.64
C VAL A 158 8.87 -8.99 -3.33
N SER A 159 8.95 -9.72 -2.22
CA SER A 159 10.15 -10.48 -1.86
C SER A 159 10.52 -11.51 -2.93
N ALA A 160 9.54 -12.24 -3.47
CA ALA A 160 9.77 -13.17 -4.58
C ALA A 160 10.29 -12.44 -5.82
N SER A 161 9.69 -11.30 -6.18
CA SER A 161 10.15 -10.48 -7.32
C SER A 161 11.59 -10.01 -7.16
N VAL A 162 11.98 -9.55 -5.96
CA VAL A 162 13.36 -9.17 -5.61
C VAL A 162 14.31 -10.35 -5.80
N ILE A 163 13.99 -11.52 -5.22
CA ILE A 163 14.85 -12.70 -5.31
C ILE A 163 15.09 -13.10 -6.76
N PHE A 164 14.03 -13.19 -7.57
CA PHE A 164 14.17 -13.56 -8.97
C PHE A 164 14.85 -12.49 -9.82
N LEU A 165 14.68 -11.22 -9.49
CA LEU A 165 15.42 -10.14 -10.15
C LEU A 165 16.92 -10.23 -9.84
N VAL A 166 17.30 -10.50 -8.60
CA VAL A 166 18.71 -10.68 -8.21
C VAL A 166 19.31 -11.89 -8.92
N ILE A 167 18.59 -13.02 -8.98
CA ILE A 167 19.04 -14.20 -9.74
C ILE A 167 19.21 -13.86 -11.23
N SER A 168 18.27 -13.12 -11.82
CA SER A 168 18.37 -12.64 -13.20
C SER A 168 19.59 -11.74 -13.39
N PHE A 169 19.88 -10.85 -12.42
CA PHE A 169 21.03 -9.97 -12.46
C PHE A 169 22.37 -10.72 -12.41
N CYS A 170 22.44 -11.88 -11.74
CA CYS A 170 23.66 -12.69 -11.69
C CYS A 170 24.16 -13.15 -13.07
N PHE A 171 23.29 -13.19 -14.09
CA PHE A 171 23.69 -13.54 -15.45
C PHE A 171 24.57 -12.47 -16.13
N PHE A 172 24.62 -11.25 -15.59
CA PHE A 172 25.52 -10.19 -16.06
C PHE A 172 26.92 -10.25 -15.42
N ILE A 173 27.11 -11.05 -14.36
CA ILE A 173 28.39 -11.13 -13.63
C ILE A 173 29.57 -11.49 -14.54
N PRO A 174 29.47 -12.46 -15.48
CA PRO A 174 30.59 -12.79 -16.36
C PRO A 174 31.07 -11.59 -17.18
N ASP A 175 30.15 -10.79 -17.72
CA ASP A 175 30.46 -9.59 -18.50
C ASP A 175 30.99 -8.46 -17.61
N LEU A 176 30.47 -8.33 -16.38
CA LEU A 176 30.95 -7.38 -15.38
C LEU A 176 32.39 -7.67 -14.93
N LEU A 177 32.73 -8.96 -14.75
CA LEU A 177 34.08 -9.41 -14.36
C LEU A 177 35.05 -9.42 -15.54
N ALA A 178 34.56 -9.56 -16.77
CA ALA A 178 35.39 -9.56 -17.97
C ALA A 178 36.07 -8.21 -18.23
N GLY A 179 35.57 -7.12 -17.61
CA GLY A 179 36.17 -5.78 -17.71
C GLY A 179 36.18 -5.28 -19.17
N LYS A 180 35.20 -4.45 -19.54
CA LYS A 180 35.05 -3.85 -20.88
C LYS A 180 36.39 -3.58 -21.59
N GLU A 181 36.65 -4.21 -22.74
CA GLU A 181 37.48 -3.69 -23.87
C GLU A 181 37.12 -4.39 -25.21
N PRO A 182 37.29 -3.76 -26.40
CA PRO A 182 37.96 -2.49 -26.68
C PRO A 182 37.01 -1.37 -27.09
N THR A 183 37.37 -0.13 -26.73
CA THR A 183 36.85 1.08 -27.38
C THR A 183 36.98 0.97 -28.88
N GLN A 184 35.96 1.37 -29.62
CA GLN A 184 36.02 1.53 -31.07
C GLN A 184 37.17 2.48 -31.40
N LYS A 185 38.30 1.92 -31.88
CA LYS A 185 39.46 2.69 -32.32
C LYS A 185 39.05 3.39 -33.62
N ILE A 186 38.65 4.65 -33.52
CA ILE A 186 38.48 5.50 -34.69
C ILE A 186 39.88 6.00 -35.05
N GLU A 187 40.57 5.32 -35.96
CA GLU A 187 41.73 5.90 -36.61
C GLU A 187 41.25 6.89 -37.66
N ILE A 188 41.50 8.18 -37.42
CA ILE A 188 41.37 9.20 -38.45
C ILE A 188 42.55 8.99 -39.39
N ILE A 189 42.32 8.28 -40.50
CA ILE A 189 43.25 8.29 -41.63
C ILE A 189 43.16 9.70 -42.20
N ASN A 190 44.27 10.42 -42.09
CA ASN A 190 44.46 11.78 -42.56
C ASN A 190 43.99 11.90 -44.02
N ASP A 191 42.76 12.37 -44.22
CA ASP A 191 42.28 12.74 -45.55
C ASP A 191 43.10 13.97 -45.95
N LYS A 192 43.86 13.84 -47.03
CA LYS A 192 44.56 14.97 -47.63
C LYS A 192 43.48 15.98 -48.03
N ILE A 193 43.29 17.00 -47.21
CA ILE A 193 42.66 18.24 -47.66
C ILE A 193 43.66 18.85 -48.66
N GLN A 194 43.48 18.53 -49.95
CA GLN A 194 44.05 19.35 -51.01
C GLN A 194 43.33 20.70 -50.96
N ILE A 195 43.93 21.64 -50.24
CA ILE A 195 43.67 23.06 -50.47
C ILE A 195 44.39 23.37 -51.78
N GLU A 196 43.63 23.45 -52.88
CA GLU A 196 44.12 24.13 -54.09
C GLU A 196 44.32 25.60 -53.74
N ASP A 197 45.56 25.95 -53.37
CA ASP A 197 46.00 27.33 -53.34
C ASP A 197 45.93 27.89 -54.76
N THR A 198 44.94 28.75 -54.96
CA THR A 198 44.83 29.62 -56.12
C THR A 198 46.06 30.53 -56.15
N GLN A 199 47.06 30.19 -56.97
CA GLN A 199 48.15 31.10 -57.30
C GLN A 199 47.69 32.01 -58.45
N LEU A 200 47.50 33.28 -58.09
CA LEU A 200 47.54 34.42 -59.00
C LEU A 200 48.81 34.40 -59.85
N LYS A 201 48.64 34.35 -61.18
CA LYS A 201 49.31 35.23 -62.17
C LYS A 201 48.71 35.05 -63.56
#